data_AF-A0A926TN59-F1
#
_entry.id   AF-A0A926TN59-F1
#
_cell.length_a   1.000
_cell.length_b   1.000
_cell.length_c   1.000
_cell.angle_alpha   90.00
_cell.angle_beta   90.00
_cell.angle_gamma   90.00
#
_symmetry.space_group_name_H-M   'P 1'
#
loop_
_entity.id
_entity.type
_entity.pdbx_description
1 polymer ?
#
loop_
_entity_poly.entity_id
_entity_poly.type
_entity_poly.pdbx_seq_one_letter_code
_entity_poly.pdbx_strand_id
1 'polypeptide(L)'
;MRYSLLSRFQGTFWAAALGHELGAYSRSRQAIAKNRTDGSEVARLAANLTNWHPGLGRESASSNQPSLGGRIAIHCARSLVNPGGWHEHALAAIGKEFAISAPETGVATGIRSGVLPETIAAELAIATLPIALFFHDDQNRQQQRLLQTVKLWRCLPDVEAGLLAVGYAIAQALQDCLEPQTLLPQIITYLKQSTVSQSTSLPELIGTLEQTQTLVKQSAGLYTAINQIQVRQQTGNEAIALAFYCFLSTPCDLRLALLRAARCGEAAPVIAALTGALGGAYQGSGGLPLVWLATDSQLWGITNTALHELAAHLFAAWSGVYAPVGRMAVAAIAAPGVIRPR
;
A
#
# COMPACT_ATOMS: atom_id res chain seq x y z
N MET A 1 2.61 24.55 -0.48
CA MET A 1 2.58 24.19 -1.90
C MET A 1 1.98 22.79 -2.02
N ARG A 2 0.87 22.60 -2.75
CA ARG A 2 0.29 21.26 -2.96
C ARG A 2 1.08 20.53 -4.05
N TYR A 3 1.54 19.31 -3.73
CA TYR A 3 2.42 18.49 -4.57
C TYR A 3 1.85 18.27 -5.99
N SER A 4 2.69 18.05 -6.99
CA SER A 4 2.21 17.74 -8.36
C SER A 4 1.61 16.33 -8.40
N LEU A 5 0.69 16.08 -9.34
CA LEU A 5 0.08 14.74 -9.48
C LEU A 5 1.14 13.67 -9.80
N LEU A 6 2.15 14.01 -10.61
CA LEU A 6 3.33 13.17 -10.83
C LEU A 6 4.07 12.85 -9.53
N SER A 7 4.29 13.84 -8.67
CA SER A 7 4.93 13.63 -7.36
C SER A 7 4.11 12.68 -6.48
N ARG A 8 2.78 12.69 -6.60
CA ARG A 8 1.91 11.72 -5.90
C ARG A 8 1.97 10.32 -6.47
N PHE A 9 1.95 10.15 -7.79
CA PHE A 9 2.16 8.85 -8.42
C PHE A 9 3.49 8.23 -7.98
N GLN A 10 4.57 9.02 -8.06
CA GLN A 10 5.90 8.60 -7.64
C GLN A 10 5.93 8.32 -6.14
N GLY A 11 5.39 9.23 -5.32
CA GLY A 11 5.31 9.09 -3.87
C GLY A 11 4.61 7.82 -3.44
N THR A 12 3.48 7.46 -4.05
CA THR A 12 2.73 6.23 -3.74
C THR A 12 3.57 4.97 -3.95
N PHE A 13 4.19 4.81 -5.12
CA PHE A 13 5.03 3.63 -5.41
C PHE A 13 6.23 3.56 -4.47
N TRP A 14 6.95 4.67 -4.34
CA TRP A 14 8.18 4.71 -3.57
C TRP A 14 7.93 4.50 -2.07
N ALA A 15 6.97 5.22 -1.50
CA ALA A 15 6.65 5.10 -0.09
C ALA A 15 6.12 3.70 0.25
N ALA A 16 5.35 3.07 -0.66
CA ALA A 16 4.90 1.69 -0.49
C ALA A 16 6.07 0.70 -0.51
N ALA A 17 6.99 0.85 -1.45
CA ALA A 17 8.14 -0.05 -1.55
C ALA A 17 9.13 0.13 -0.39
N LEU A 18 9.41 1.37 0.01
CA LEU A 18 10.19 1.69 1.20
C LEU A 18 9.54 1.18 2.48
N GLY A 19 8.22 1.35 2.60
CA GLY A 19 7.45 0.84 3.74
C GLY A 19 7.60 -0.67 3.87
N HIS A 20 7.51 -1.40 2.76
CA HIS A 20 7.75 -2.83 2.76
C HIS A 20 9.14 -3.19 3.31
N GLU A 21 10.21 -2.59 2.77
CA GLU A 21 11.58 -2.86 3.21
C GLU A 21 11.81 -2.51 4.69
N LEU A 22 11.29 -1.37 5.14
CA LEU A 22 11.36 -0.95 6.54
C LEU A 22 10.62 -1.94 7.46
N GLY A 23 9.43 -2.39 7.07
CA GLY A 23 8.68 -3.37 7.82
C GLY A 23 9.34 -4.75 7.81
N ALA A 24 9.96 -5.15 6.70
CA ALA A 24 10.73 -6.39 6.59
C ALA A 24 11.96 -6.37 7.52
N TYR A 25 12.70 -5.26 7.50
CA TYR A 25 13.79 -5.02 8.43
C TYR A 25 13.33 -5.11 9.89
N SER A 26 12.20 -4.46 10.23
CA SER A 26 11.62 -4.51 11.56
C SER A 26 11.25 -5.92 12.00
N ARG A 27 10.54 -6.67 11.13
CA ARG A 27 10.17 -8.07 11.37
C ARG A 27 11.39 -8.93 11.65
N SER A 28 12.44 -8.83 10.82
CA SER A 28 13.69 -9.56 11.02
C SER A 28 14.36 -9.21 12.36
N ARG A 29 14.38 -7.93 12.74
CA ARG A 29 14.94 -7.49 14.03
C ARG A 29 14.11 -7.97 15.21
N GLN A 30 12.78 -7.98 15.10
CA GLN A 30 11.88 -8.50 16.12
C GLN A 30 12.05 -10.01 16.31
N ALA A 31 12.25 -10.77 15.23
CA ALA A 31 12.53 -12.20 15.31
C ALA A 31 13.86 -12.50 16.04
N ILE A 32 14.90 -11.70 15.78
CA ILE A 32 16.19 -11.82 16.49
C ILE A 32 16.04 -11.46 17.97
N ALA A 33 15.23 -10.44 18.28
CA ALA A 33 14.95 -9.97 19.63
C ALA A 33 14.15 -11.00 20.45
N LYS A 34 13.09 -11.60 19.89
CA LYS A 34 12.34 -12.69 20.55
C LYS A 34 13.21 -13.87 21.01
N ASN A 35 14.37 -14.11 20.37
CA ASN A 35 15.32 -15.14 20.73
C ASN A 35 16.31 -14.74 21.85
N ARG A 36 16.32 -13.47 22.27
CA ARG A 36 17.18 -12.93 23.34
C ARG A 36 16.28 -12.43 24.47
N THR A 37 16.37 -13.07 25.63
CA THR A 37 15.49 -12.81 26.78
C THR A 37 15.91 -11.55 27.56
N ASP A 38 15.82 -10.36 26.97
CA ASP A 38 16.24 -9.13 27.67
C ASP A 38 15.27 -7.95 27.49
N GLY A 39 14.89 -7.30 28.59
CA GLY A 39 13.83 -6.26 28.62
C GLY A 39 14.15 -4.92 27.93
N SER A 40 15.37 -4.72 27.42
CA SER A 40 15.81 -3.47 26.76
C SER A 40 15.45 -3.40 25.26
N GLU A 41 14.76 -4.40 24.72
CA GLU A 41 14.63 -4.62 23.27
C GLU A 41 13.71 -3.65 22.54
N VAL A 42 12.65 -3.16 23.18
CA VAL A 42 11.72 -2.21 22.55
C VAL A 42 12.41 -0.87 22.26
N ALA A 43 13.22 -0.39 23.22
CA ALA A 43 14.01 0.83 23.05
C ALA A 43 15.11 0.67 21.98
N ARG A 44 15.75 -0.50 21.92
CA ARG A 44 16.75 -0.83 20.89
C ARG A 44 16.13 -0.94 19.50
N LEU A 45 14.97 -1.59 19.37
CA LEU A 45 14.23 -1.65 18.11
C LEU A 45 13.83 -0.25 17.66
N ALA A 46 13.32 0.59 18.58
CA ALA A 46 12.98 1.96 18.27
C ALA A 46 14.19 2.75 17.75
N ALA A 47 15.35 2.65 18.40
CA ALA A 47 16.60 3.30 17.98
C ALA A 47 17.11 2.77 16.62
N ASN A 48 17.02 1.46 16.39
CA ASN A 48 17.41 0.83 15.13
C ASN A 48 16.53 1.28 13.96
N LEU A 49 15.22 1.43 14.20
CA LEU A 49 14.27 1.89 13.19
C LEU A 49 14.45 3.38 12.88
N THR A 50 14.74 4.22 13.88
CA THR A 50 14.99 5.66 13.63
C THR A 50 16.23 5.91 12.78
N ASN A 51 17.23 5.03 12.90
CA ASN A 51 18.48 5.07 12.11
C ASN A 51 18.39 4.26 10.80
N TRP A 52 17.23 3.69 10.49
CA TRP A 52 17.05 2.92 9.28
C TRP A 52 17.14 3.80 8.03
N HIS A 53 17.77 3.25 6.99
CA HIS A 53 17.79 3.78 5.63
C HIS A 53 17.78 2.61 4.63
N PRO A 54 17.34 2.85 3.38
CA PRO A 54 17.29 1.79 2.37
C PRO A 54 18.70 1.29 2.07
N GLY A 55 18.91 -0.02 2.15
CA GLY A 55 20.24 -0.64 2.05
C GLY A 55 20.72 -1.28 3.37
N LEU A 56 20.21 -0.83 4.53
CA LEU A 56 20.41 -1.55 5.79
C LEU A 56 19.55 -2.82 5.84
N GLY A 57 20.17 -3.97 6.09
CA GLY A 57 19.48 -5.25 6.31
C GLY A 57 19.63 -6.30 5.20
N ARG A 58 20.40 -6.04 4.15
CA ARG A 58 20.66 -6.99 3.04
C ARG A 58 21.60 -8.16 3.37
N GLU A 59 22.19 -8.21 4.57
CA GLU A 59 23.17 -9.23 4.93
C GLU A 59 22.56 -10.63 5.21
N SER A 60 21.24 -10.77 5.31
CA SER A 60 20.58 -12.08 5.47
C SER A 60 19.95 -12.58 4.17
N ALA A 61 20.39 -13.74 3.68
CA ALA A 61 20.00 -14.35 2.40
C ALA A 61 18.48 -14.57 2.17
N SER A 62 17.63 -14.46 3.19
CA SER A 62 16.16 -14.60 3.08
C SER A 62 15.42 -13.29 2.72
N SER A 63 16.09 -12.14 2.71
CA SER A 63 15.47 -10.82 2.46
C SER A 63 15.54 -10.36 0.99
N ASN A 64 16.01 -11.20 0.07
CA ASN A 64 16.23 -10.81 -1.33
C ASN A 64 15.01 -11.04 -2.25
N GLN A 65 13.93 -11.65 -1.74
CA GLN A 65 12.71 -11.80 -2.54
C GLN A 65 11.82 -10.55 -2.40
N PRO A 66 11.47 -9.90 -3.52
CA PRO A 66 10.61 -8.74 -3.46
C PRO A 66 9.20 -9.14 -3.05
N SER A 67 8.49 -8.23 -2.37
CA SER A 67 7.14 -8.47 -1.87
C SER A 67 6.20 -8.97 -2.97
N LEU A 68 5.31 -9.89 -2.64
CA LEU A 68 4.37 -10.43 -3.63
C LEU A 68 3.53 -9.31 -4.24
N GLY A 69 2.89 -8.48 -3.40
CA GLY A 69 2.11 -7.34 -3.87
C GLY A 69 2.94 -6.34 -4.65
N GLY A 70 4.19 -6.09 -4.23
CA GLY A 70 5.09 -5.16 -4.91
C GLY A 70 5.51 -5.65 -6.30
N ARG A 71 5.92 -6.91 -6.43
CA ARG A 71 6.24 -7.52 -7.73
C ARG A 71 5.06 -7.43 -8.69
N ILE A 72 3.89 -7.83 -8.22
CA ILE A 72 2.67 -7.85 -9.02
C ILE A 72 2.24 -6.41 -9.38
N ALA A 73 2.44 -5.44 -8.49
CA ALA A 73 2.26 -4.03 -8.80
C ALA A 73 3.18 -3.55 -9.95
N ILE A 74 4.44 -4.00 -9.99
CA ILE A 74 5.34 -3.68 -11.12
C ILE A 74 4.79 -4.25 -12.44
N HIS A 75 4.37 -5.51 -12.46
CA HIS A 75 3.79 -6.13 -13.66
C HIS A 75 2.49 -5.46 -14.08
N CYS A 76 1.63 -5.12 -13.11
CA CYS A 76 0.38 -4.43 -13.34
C CYS A 76 0.59 -3.02 -13.92
N ALA A 77 1.52 -2.25 -13.36
CA ALA A 77 1.89 -0.94 -13.88
C ALA A 77 2.43 -1.02 -15.32
N ARG A 78 3.32 -1.97 -15.61
CA ARG A 78 3.85 -2.20 -16.97
C ARG A 78 2.73 -2.53 -17.96
N SER A 79 1.75 -3.32 -17.55
CA SER A 79 0.59 -3.65 -18.39
C SER A 79 -0.24 -2.40 -18.74
N LEU A 80 -0.48 -1.52 -17.76
CA LEU A 80 -1.26 -0.29 -17.94
C LEU A 80 -0.54 0.80 -18.74
N VAL A 81 0.79 0.77 -18.80
CA VAL A 81 1.59 1.73 -19.60
C VAL A 81 1.47 1.46 -21.11
N ASN A 82 1.12 0.23 -21.50
CA ASN A 82 1.00 -0.12 -22.92
C ASN A 82 -0.15 0.64 -23.61
N PRO A 83 -0.04 0.95 -24.92
CA PRO A 83 -1.08 1.64 -25.68
C PRO A 83 -2.45 0.97 -25.51
N GLY A 84 -3.48 1.74 -25.14
CA GLY A 84 -4.82 1.21 -24.84
C GLY A 84 -5.07 0.92 -23.35
N GLY A 85 -4.03 0.95 -22.52
CA GLY A 85 -4.12 0.86 -21.06
C GLY A 85 -4.59 -0.50 -20.57
N TRP A 86 -5.89 -0.68 -20.41
CA TRP A 86 -6.48 -1.87 -19.79
C TRP A 86 -6.55 -3.05 -20.77
N HIS A 87 -5.79 -4.11 -20.48
CA HIS A 87 -5.77 -5.35 -21.27
C HIS A 87 -6.13 -6.56 -20.41
N GLU A 88 -7.33 -7.11 -20.59
CA GLU A 88 -7.84 -8.21 -19.76
C GLU A 88 -6.97 -9.47 -19.83
N HIS A 89 -6.48 -9.84 -21.02
CA HIS A 89 -5.60 -11.00 -21.18
C HIS A 89 -4.26 -10.84 -20.44
N ALA A 90 -3.66 -9.65 -20.50
CA ALA A 90 -2.41 -9.37 -19.80
C ALA A 90 -2.63 -9.35 -18.29
N LEU A 91 -3.71 -8.74 -17.81
CA LEU A 91 -4.08 -8.74 -16.39
C LEU A 91 -4.41 -10.14 -15.88
N ALA A 92 -5.10 -10.97 -16.65
CA ALA A 92 -5.35 -12.37 -16.30
C ALA A 92 -4.05 -13.19 -16.20
N ALA A 93 -3.06 -12.92 -17.07
CA ALA A 93 -1.75 -13.56 -16.99
C ALA A 93 -1.00 -13.19 -15.70
N ILE A 94 -1.07 -11.92 -15.29
CA ILE A 94 -0.53 -11.44 -14.01
C ILE A 94 -1.22 -12.14 -12.83
N GLY A 95 -2.54 -12.31 -12.90
CA GLY A 95 -3.31 -13.02 -11.89
C GLY A 95 -2.87 -14.47 -11.67
N LYS A 96 -2.42 -15.17 -12.73
CA LYS A 96 -1.84 -16.52 -12.59
C LYS A 96 -0.55 -16.50 -11.77
N GLU A 97 0.31 -15.50 -11.97
CA GLU A 97 1.54 -15.35 -11.18
C GLU A 97 1.23 -15.06 -9.70
N PHE A 98 0.21 -14.23 -9.44
CA PHE A 98 -0.28 -13.97 -8.09
C PHE A 98 -0.80 -15.25 -7.43
N ALA A 99 -1.67 -16.01 -8.12
CA ALA A 99 -2.25 -17.24 -7.61
C ALA A 99 -1.20 -18.34 -7.34
N ILE A 100 -0.20 -18.50 -8.22
CA ILE A 100 0.90 -19.47 -8.05
C ILE A 100 1.76 -19.13 -6.81
N SER A 101 1.83 -17.84 -6.46
CA SER A 101 2.68 -17.35 -5.38
C SER A 101 1.93 -17.24 -4.03
N ALA A 102 0.61 -17.24 -4.04
CA ALA A 102 -0.22 -17.25 -2.84
C ALA A 102 -0.29 -18.66 -2.24
N PRO A 103 -0.29 -18.82 -0.91
CA PRO A 103 -0.41 -20.13 -0.29
C PRO A 103 -1.78 -20.74 -0.65
N GLU A 104 -1.78 -21.93 -1.24
CA GLU A 104 -2.99 -22.73 -1.41
C GLU A 104 -3.53 -23.09 -0.02
N THR A 105 -4.71 -22.60 0.33
CA THR A 105 -5.43 -23.05 1.52
C THR A 105 -5.97 -24.46 1.26
N GLY A 106 -5.14 -25.47 1.49
CA GLY A 106 -5.50 -26.88 1.35
C GLY A 106 -4.38 -27.82 1.77
N VAL A 107 -4.47 -28.33 3.00
CA VAL A 107 -3.86 -29.56 3.55
C VAL A 107 -2.46 -29.95 3.06
N ALA A 108 -1.49 -29.75 3.95
CA ALA A 108 -0.22 -30.47 4.06
C ALA A 108 0.62 -30.62 2.77
N THR A 109 1.62 -29.75 2.60
CA THR A 109 3.04 -30.12 2.48
C THR A 109 3.93 -28.88 2.31
N GLY A 110 4.97 -28.79 3.14
CA GLY A 110 6.24 -28.11 2.85
C GLY A 110 6.22 -26.63 2.42
N ILE A 111 6.40 -25.75 3.41
CA ILE A 111 7.01 -24.40 3.32
C ILE A 111 7.44 -23.97 1.90
N ARG A 112 6.60 -23.22 1.17
CA ARG A 112 7.02 -22.48 -0.04
C ARG A 112 6.34 -21.13 -0.31
N SER A 113 5.51 -20.58 0.57
CA SER A 113 5.13 -19.17 0.46
C SER A 113 5.05 -18.52 1.84
N GLY A 114 5.87 -17.48 2.07
CA GLY A 114 5.97 -16.73 3.33
C GLY A 114 4.89 -15.66 3.52
N VAL A 115 3.77 -15.76 2.79
CA VAL A 115 2.62 -14.85 2.90
C VAL A 115 1.65 -15.40 3.94
N LEU A 116 1.33 -14.60 4.96
CA LEU A 116 0.33 -14.97 5.96
C LEU A 116 -1.07 -14.88 5.31
N PRO A 117 -1.96 -15.86 5.49
CA PRO A 117 -3.33 -15.81 4.95
C PRO A 117 -4.07 -14.52 5.32
N GLU A 118 -3.81 -14.02 6.53
CA GLU A 118 -4.34 -12.77 7.11
C GLU A 118 -3.83 -11.49 6.42
N THR A 119 -2.89 -11.59 5.46
CA THR A 119 -2.33 -10.42 4.77
C THR A 119 -2.70 -10.37 3.29
N ILE A 120 -3.47 -11.36 2.78
CA ILE A 120 -3.77 -11.49 1.35
C ILE A 120 -4.54 -10.26 0.82
N ALA A 121 -5.55 -9.77 1.55
CA ALA A 121 -6.31 -8.59 1.15
C ALA A 121 -5.41 -7.34 1.03
N ALA A 122 -4.46 -7.20 1.95
CA ALA A 122 -3.53 -6.09 1.97
C ALA A 122 -2.44 -6.19 0.89
N GLU A 123 -1.92 -7.39 0.62
CA GLU A 123 -1.02 -7.67 -0.50
C GLU A 123 -1.70 -7.40 -1.85
N LEU A 124 -2.97 -7.78 -1.98
CA LEU A 124 -3.78 -7.50 -3.17
C LEU A 124 -4.02 -5.98 -3.34
N ALA A 125 -4.26 -5.26 -2.25
CA ALA A 125 -4.35 -3.81 -2.28
C ALA A 125 -3.04 -3.15 -2.75
N ILE A 126 -1.88 -3.66 -2.35
CA ILE A 126 -0.57 -3.21 -2.87
C ILE A 126 -0.46 -3.53 -4.36
N ALA A 127 -0.77 -4.76 -4.76
CA ALA A 127 -0.68 -5.24 -6.15
C ALA A 127 -1.51 -4.42 -7.15
N THR A 128 -2.63 -3.86 -6.68
CA THR A 128 -3.56 -3.08 -7.51
C THR A 128 -3.38 -1.57 -7.37
N LEU A 129 -2.38 -1.09 -6.61
CA LEU A 129 -2.03 0.35 -6.57
C LEU A 129 -1.92 0.99 -7.96
N PRO A 130 -1.32 0.34 -9.00
CA PRO A 130 -1.28 0.93 -10.33
C PRO A 130 -2.67 1.17 -10.93
N ILE A 131 -3.64 0.28 -10.67
CA ILE A 131 -5.04 0.40 -11.13
C ILE A 131 -5.73 1.52 -10.37
N ALA A 132 -5.54 1.59 -9.05
CA ALA A 132 -6.09 2.66 -8.22
C ALA A 132 -5.56 4.03 -8.66
N LEU A 133 -4.27 4.15 -8.94
CA LEU A 133 -3.65 5.37 -9.46
C LEU A 133 -4.14 5.71 -10.88
N PHE A 134 -4.20 4.72 -11.78
CA PHE A 134 -4.54 4.97 -13.18
C PHE A 134 -6.01 5.35 -13.40
N PHE A 135 -6.94 4.88 -12.58
CA PHE A 135 -8.37 5.21 -12.72
C PHE A 135 -8.87 6.15 -11.62
N HIS A 136 -7.97 6.89 -10.96
CA HIS A 136 -8.30 7.71 -9.79
C HIS A 136 -9.30 8.83 -10.06
N ASP A 137 -9.44 9.28 -11.31
CA ASP A 137 -10.28 10.41 -11.73
C ASP A 137 -11.75 10.02 -11.97
N ASP A 138 -12.06 8.74 -12.12
CA ASP A 138 -13.42 8.21 -12.32
C ASP A 138 -13.69 7.10 -11.30
N GLN A 139 -14.32 7.46 -10.18
CA GLN A 139 -14.58 6.55 -9.06
C GLN A 139 -15.34 5.29 -9.49
N ASN A 140 -16.33 5.41 -10.39
CA ASN A 140 -17.11 4.27 -10.86
C ASN A 140 -16.25 3.33 -11.71
N ARG A 141 -15.43 3.89 -12.60
CA ARG A 141 -14.50 3.12 -13.41
C ARG A 141 -13.43 2.47 -12.54
N GLN A 142 -12.88 3.17 -11.55
CA GLN A 142 -11.92 2.62 -10.61
C GLN A 142 -12.49 1.39 -9.89
N GLN A 143 -13.70 1.52 -9.32
CA GLN A 143 -14.39 0.43 -8.66
C GLN A 143 -14.60 -0.75 -9.61
N GLN A 144 -15.10 -0.50 -10.82
CA GLN A 144 -15.32 -1.55 -11.82
C GLN A 144 -14.02 -2.29 -12.16
N ARG A 145 -12.91 -1.56 -12.38
CA ARG A 145 -11.61 -2.15 -12.72
C ARG A 145 -10.99 -2.92 -11.55
N LEU A 146 -11.10 -2.43 -10.32
CA LEU A 146 -10.65 -3.15 -9.14
C LEU A 146 -11.43 -4.47 -8.96
N LEU A 147 -12.77 -4.43 -9.05
CA LEU A 147 -13.59 -5.65 -8.97
C LEU A 147 -13.37 -6.61 -10.13
N GLN A 148 -13.14 -6.08 -11.35
CA GLN A 148 -12.78 -6.90 -12.49
C GLN A 148 -11.42 -7.59 -12.27
N THR A 149 -10.47 -6.92 -11.63
CA THR A 149 -9.16 -7.49 -11.29
C THR A 149 -9.30 -8.68 -10.35
N VAL A 150 -10.11 -8.55 -9.29
CA VAL A 150 -10.38 -9.64 -8.34
C VAL A 150 -10.89 -10.88 -9.09
N LYS A 151 -11.82 -10.69 -10.05
CA LYS A 151 -12.35 -11.78 -10.89
C LYS A 151 -11.29 -12.37 -11.83
N LEU A 152 -10.54 -11.53 -12.54
CA LEU A 152 -9.50 -11.98 -13.49
C LEU A 152 -8.38 -12.74 -12.79
N TRP A 153 -8.02 -12.32 -11.57
CA TRP A 153 -6.97 -12.93 -10.77
C TRP A 153 -7.45 -14.14 -9.98
N ARG A 154 -8.76 -14.43 -10.00
CA ARG A 154 -9.39 -15.54 -9.26
C ARG A 154 -9.04 -15.48 -7.78
N CYS A 155 -9.06 -14.27 -7.22
CA CYS A 155 -8.77 -14.08 -5.81
C CYS A 155 -9.79 -14.82 -4.93
N LEU A 156 -9.39 -15.08 -3.69
CA LEU A 156 -10.31 -15.59 -2.68
C LEU A 156 -11.50 -14.64 -2.52
N PRO A 157 -12.69 -15.16 -2.17
CA PRO A 157 -13.81 -14.30 -1.80
C PRO A 157 -13.41 -13.38 -0.63
N ASP A 158 -14.15 -12.28 -0.47
CA ASP A 158 -14.06 -11.40 0.71
C ASP A 158 -12.83 -10.46 0.77
N VAL A 159 -12.14 -10.26 -0.34
CA VAL A 159 -11.02 -9.30 -0.46
C VAL A 159 -11.42 -7.97 -1.10
N GLU A 160 -12.60 -7.93 -1.73
CA GLU A 160 -13.09 -6.79 -2.52
C GLU A 160 -13.26 -5.54 -1.67
N ALA A 161 -13.83 -5.67 -0.47
CA ALA A 161 -14.15 -4.53 0.38
C ALA A 161 -12.87 -3.80 0.83
N GLY A 162 -11.83 -4.55 1.21
CA GLY A 162 -10.53 -3.99 1.59
C GLY A 162 -9.84 -3.31 0.41
N LEU A 163 -9.90 -3.93 -0.76
CA LEU A 163 -9.38 -3.39 -2.02
C LEU A 163 -10.02 -2.05 -2.38
N LEU A 164 -11.36 -1.99 -2.33
CA LEU A 164 -12.12 -0.79 -2.62
C LEU A 164 -11.86 0.33 -1.60
N ALA A 165 -11.70 0.00 -0.32
CA ALA A 165 -11.36 0.97 0.72
C ALA A 165 -10.03 1.67 0.43
N VAL A 166 -9.00 0.90 0.07
CA VAL A 166 -7.69 1.46 -0.28
C VAL A 166 -7.76 2.24 -1.60
N GLY A 167 -8.42 1.69 -2.63
CA GLY A 167 -8.59 2.35 -3.93
C GLY A 167 -9.28 3.72 -3.81
N TYR A 168 -10.35 3.78 -3.04
CA TYR A 168 -11.08 5.02 -2.74
C TYR A 168 -10.18 6.03 -2.02
N ALA A 169 -9.44 5.61 -0.98
CA ALA A 169 -8.55 6.50 -0.24
C ALA A 169 -7.45 7.09 -1.13
N ILE A 170 -6.86 6.29 -2.02
CA ILE A 170 -5.88 6.75 -3.01
C ILE A 170 -6.54 7.75 -3.98
N ALA A 171 -7.75 7.49 -4.47
CA ALA A 171 -8.46 8.43 -5.35
C ALA A 171 -8.71 9.78 -4.66
N GLN A 172 -9.23 9.77 -3.43
CA GLN A 172 -9.44 10.98 -2.63
C GLN A 172 -8.13 11.76 -2.43
N ALA A 173 -7.03 11.06 -2.16
CA ALA A 173 -5.72 11.68 -1.97
C ALA A 173 -5.23 12.37 -3.25
N LEU A 174 -5.35 11.71 -4.40
CA LEU A 174 -4.90 12.25 -5.69
C LEU A 174 -5.75 13.44 -6.15
N GLN A 175 -7.06 13.42 -5.89
CA GLN A 175 -8.00 14.47 -6.25
C GLN A 175 -7.99 15.69 -5.30
N ASP A 176 -7.10 15.74 -4.29
CA ASP A 176 -7.10 16.79 -3.25
C ASP A 176 -8.38 16.83 -2.40
N CYS A 177 -9.15 15.74 -2.38
CA CYS A 177 -10.41 15.63 -1.63
C CYS A 177 -10.26 14.89 -0.29
N LEU A 178 -9.09 14.30 -0.02
CA LEU A 178 -8.84 13.58 1.23
C LEU A 178 -8.72 14.52 2.42
N GLU A 179 -9.65 14.36 3.36
CA GLU A 179 -9.60 14.96 4.69
C GLU A 179 -9.42 13.86 5.75
N PRO A 180 -8.30 13.86 6.52
CA PRO A 180 -7.98 12.74 7.43
C PRO A 180 -9.07 12.45 8.47
N GLN A 181 -9.81 13.46 8.93
CA GLN A 181 -10.83 13.29 9.97
C GLN A 181 -12.10 12.62 9.45
N THR A 182 -12.42 12.78 8.17
CA THR A 182 -13.66 12.32 7.54
C THR A 182 -13.44 11.15 6.57
N LEU A 183 -12.18 10.79 6.28
CA LEU A 183 -11.83 9.72 5.36
C LEU A 183 -12.48 8.36 5.72
N LEU A 184 -12.37 7.91 6.97
CA LEU A 184 -12.96 6.62 7.37
C LEU A 184 -14.50 6.61 7.26
N PRO A 185 -15.24 7.62 7.75
CA PRO A 185 -16.67 7.76 7.49
C PRO A 185 -17.05 7.75 6.01
N GLN A 186 -16.26 8.43 5.17
CA GLN A 186 -16.49 8.47 3.73
C GLN A 186 -16.28 7.09 3.10
N ILE A 187 -15.20 6.39 3.46
CA ILE A 187 -14.95 5.00 3.03
C ILE A 187 -16.10 4.09 3.45
N ILE A 188 -16.54 4.15 4.71
CA ILE A 188 -17.64 3.32 5.20
C ILE A 188 -18.93 3.59 4.42
N THR A 189 -19.26 4.86 4.18
CA THR A 189 -20.41 5.25 3.36
C THR A 189 -20.29 4.73 1.93
N TYR A 190 -19.12 4.91 1.32
CA TYR A 190 -18.82 4.43 -0.02
C TYR A 190 -18.97 2.90 -0.14
N LEU A 191 -18.41 2.15 0.81
CA LEU A 191 -18.50 0.69 0.83
C LEU A 191 -19.96 0.20 0.97
N LYS A 192 -20.76 0.85 1.83
CA LYS A 192 -22.20 0.55 2.00
C LYS A 192 -23.02 0.81 0.73
N GLN A 193 -22.59 1.74 -0.11
CA GLN A 193 -23.24 2.09 -1.38
C GLN A 193 -22.69 1.27 -2.57
N SER A 194 -21.55 0.62 -2.41
CA SER A 194 -20.88 -0.13 -3.47
C SER A 194 -21.63 -1.42 -3.82
N THR A 195 -21.35 -1.99 -4.99
CA THR A 195 -21.94 -3.26 -5.44
C THR A 195 -21.43 -4.49 -4.67
N VAL A 196 -20.55 -4.30 -3.68
CA VAL A 196 -19.97 -5.36 -2.84
C VAL A 196 -20.89 -5.76 -1.68
N SER A 197 -22.12 -5.23 -1.62
CA SER A 197 -23.13 -5.47 -0.57
C SER A 197 -23.51 -6.92 -0.29
N GLN A 198 -22.99 -7.89 -1.05
CA GLN A 198 -23.22 -9.33 -0.86
C GLN A 198 -22.03 -10.07 -0.24
N SER A 199 -20.89 -9.41 0.01
CA SER A 199 -19.71 -10.02 0.65
C SER A 199 -19.93 -10.22 2.14
N THR A 200 -19.58 -11.40 2.66
CA THR A 200 -19.71 -11.74 4.07
C THR A 200 -18.74 -10.94 4.95
N SER A 201 -17.59 -10.53 4.41
CA SER A 201 -16.60 -9.72 5.12
C SER A 201 -16.90 -8.21 5.20
N LEU A 202 -17.87 -7.72 4.43
CA LEU A 202 -18.17 -6.29 4.39
C LEU A 202 -18.56 -5.71 5.77
N PRO A 203 -19.49 -6.33 6.55
CA PRO A 203 -19.83 -5.84 7.88
C PRO A 203 -18.63 -5.86 8.84
N GLU A 204 -17.77 -6.88 8.71
CA GLU A 204 -16.59 -7.02 9.56
C GLU A 204 -15.58 -5.92 9.29
N LEU A 205 -15.24 -5.67 8.02
CA LEU A 205 -14.34 -4.57 7.64
C LEU A 205 -14.91 -3.23 8.10
N ILE A 206 -16.22 -2.99 7.91
CA ILE A 206 -16.87 -1.77 8.40
C ILE A 206 -16.67 -1.63 9.91
N GLY A 207 -16.89 -2.71 10.68
CA GLY A 207 -16.64 -2.71 12.13
C GLY A 207 -15.17 -2.40 12.48
N THR A 208 -14.20 -2.93 11.73
CA THR A 208 -12.77 -2.62 11.92
C THR A 208 -12.46 -1.17 11.63
N LEU A 209 -13.03 -0.61 10.56
CA LEU A 209 -12.83 0.79 10.18
C LEU A 209 -13.48 1.75 11.17
N GLU A 210 -14.65 1.42 11.71
CA GLU A 210 -15.32 2.17 12.79
C GLU A 210 -14.49 2.15 14.09
N GLN A 211 -13.94 0.98 14.45
CA GLN A 211 -13.01 0.87 15.58
C GLN A 211 -11.74 1.69 15.34
N THR A 212 -11.18 1.62 14.13
CA THR A 212 -10.01 2.40 13.72
C THR A 212 -10.28 3.89 13.85
N GLN A 213 -11.44 4.36 13.39
CA GLN A 213 -11.84 5.76 13.51
C GLN A 213 -11.91 6.19 14.98
N THR A 214 -12.48 5.35 15.84
CA THR A 214 -12.57 5.60 17.29
C THR A 214 -11.18 5.74 17.90
N LEU A 215 -10.26 4.82 17.56
CA LEU A 215 -8.87 4.84 18.02
C LEU A 215 -8.10 6.08 17.55
N VAL A 216 -8.31 6.52 16.30
CA VAL A 216 -7.71 7.75 15.78
C VAL A 216 -8.26 8.98 16.52
N LYS A 217 -9.58 9.07 16.72
CA LYS A 217 -10.21 10.17 17.46
C LYS A 217 -9.74 10.26 18.91
N GLN A 218 -9.54 9.11 19.55
CA GLN A 218 -9.04 9.03 20.93
C GLN A 218 -7.54 9.28 21.05
N SER A 219 -6.82 9.45 19.93
CA SER A 219 -5.35 9.53 19.92
C SER A 219 -4.71 8.36 20.66
N ALA A 220 -5.29 7.15 20.51
CA ALA A 220 -4.82 5.96 21.20
C ALA A 220 -3.34 5.70 20.89
N GLY A 221 -2.62 5.05 21.81
CA GLY A 221 -1.24 4.60 21.55
C GLY A 221 -1.20 3.46 20.52
N LEU A 222 -0.07 3.30 19.82
CA LEU A 222 0.09 2.26 18.80
C LEU A 222 -0.14 0.85 19.37
N TYR A 223 0.41 0.56 20.55
CA TYR A 223 0.22 -0.74 21.21
C TYR A 223 -1.26 -1.04 21.50
N THR A 224 -1.99 -0.05 21.99
CA THR A 224 -3.44 -0.16 22.23
C THR A 224 -4.20 -0.41 20.93
N ALA A 225 -3.84 0.29 19.85
CA ALA A 225 -4.49 0.12 18.55
C ALA A 225 -4.23 -1.28 17.95
N ILE A 226 -2.99 -1.77 18.00
CA ILE A 226 -2.63 -3.13 17.58
C ILE A 226 -3.49 -4.14 18.33
N ASN A 227 -3.51 -4.10 19.67
CA ASN A 227 -4.27 -5.05 20.47
C ASN A 227 -5.77 -4.96 20.19
N GLN A 228 -6.36 -3.77 20.09
CA GLN A 228 -7.81 -3.64 19.87
C GLN A 228 -8.26 -4.03 18.46
N ILE A 229 -7.42 -3.83 17.45
CA ILE A 229 -7.72 -4.21 16.07
C ILE A 229 -7.52 -5.71 15.86
N GLN A 230 -6.42 -6.27 16.39
CA GLN A 230 -6.10 -7.70 16.24
C GLN A 230 -6.97 -8.62 17.09
N VAL A 231 -7.32 -8.23 18.33
CA VAL A 231 -8.17 -9.06 19.21
C VAL A 231 -9.58 -9.27 18.65
N ARG A 232 -10.04 -8.37 17.76
CA ARG A 232 -11.40 -8.43 17.24
C ARG A 232 -11.57 -9.30 15.99
N GLN A 233 -10.51 -9.76 15.30
CA GLN A 233 -10.67 -10.33 13.96
C GLN A 233 -9.77 -11.54 13.65
N GLN A 234 -10.20 -12.31 12.64
CA GLN A 234 -9.49 -13.46 12.06
C GLN A 234 -9.54 -13.42 10.51
N THR A 235 -10.02 -12.31 9.92
CA THR A 235 -10.43 -12.26 8.50
C THR A 235 -9.48 -11.50 7.58
N GLY A 236 -8.28 -11.17 8.08
CA GLY A 236 -7.19 -10.62 7.27
C GLY A 236 -7.32 -9.16 6.85
N ASN A 237 -8.35 -8.46 7.35
CA ASN A 237 -8.56 -7.03 7.12
C ASN A 237 -7.84 -6.12 8.14
N GLU A 238 -7.25 -6.72 9.18
CA GLU A 238 -6.52 -6.02 10.23
C GLU A 238 -5.33 -5.22 9.69
N ALA A 239 -4.63 -5.77 8.70
CA ALA A 239 -3.49 -5.09 8.10
C ALA A 239 -3.91 -3.79 7.41
N ILE A 240 -5.08 -3.77 6.75
CA ILE A 240 -5.64 -2.57 6.12
C ILE A 240 -6.06 -1.55 7.19
N ALA A 241 -6.76 -2.00 8.23
CA ALA A 241 -7.18 -1.14 9.34
C ALA A 241 -5.98 -0.52 10.08
N LEU A 242 -4.95 -1.30 10.37
CA LEU A 242 -3.71 -0.82 10.97
C LEU A 242 -2.96 0.14 10.05
N ALA A 243 -2.99 -0.09 8.74
CA ALA A 243 -2.37 0.82 7.78
C ALA A 243 -3.07 2.19 7.77
N PHE A 244 -4.42 2.20 7.77
CA PHE A 244 -5.22 3.42 7.93
C PHE A 244 -4.95 4.10 9.27
N TYR A 245 -4.91 3.35 10.37
CA TYR A 245 -4.60 3.89 11.69
C TYR A 245 -3.23 4.58 11.72
N CYS A 246 -2.19 3.93 11.19
CA CYS A 246 -0.83 4.48 11.17
C CYS A 246 -0.74 5.75 10.31
N PHE A 247 -1.42 5.78 9.17
CA PHE A 247 -1.51 6.98 8.32
C PHE A 247 -2.30 8.11 9.00
N LEU A 248 -3.52 7.84 9.46
CA LEU A 248 -4.45 8.84 9.98
C LEU A 248 -4.08 9.38 11.36
N SER A 249 -3.31 8.63 12.14
CA SER A 249 -2.76 9.13 13.41
C SER A 249 -1.63 10.15 13.19
N THR A 250 -0.95 10.12 12.05
CA THR A 250 0.15 11.04 11.72
C THR A 250 0.14 11.44 10.23
N PRO A 251 -0.94 12.07 9.72
CA PRO A 251 -1.15 12.27 8.28
C PRO A 251 -0.19 13.28 7.64
N CYS A 252 0.47 14.11 8.45
CA CYS A 252 1.42 15.13 8.02
C CYS A 252 2.89 14.70 8.14
N ASP A 253 3.17 13.53 8.72
CA ASP A 253 4.53 13.01 8.91
C ASP A 253 4.60 11.56 8.41
N LEU A 254 4.94 11.42 7.13
CA LEU A 254 5.03 10.11 6.47
C LEU A 254 6.11 9.22 7.10
N ARG A 255 7.23 9.80 7.55
CA ARG A 255 8.30 9.05 8.22
C ARG A 255 7.78 8.44 9.51
N LEU A 256 7.09 9.22 10.32
CA LEU A 256 6.51 8.74 11.58
C LEU A 256 5.42 7.70 11.33
N ALA A 257 4.55 7.89 10.33
CA ALA A 257 3.53 6.92 9.94
C ALA A 257 4.16 5.56 9.58
N LEU A 258 5.22 5.57 8.77
CA LEU A 258 5.96 4.38 8.37
C LEU A 258 6.67 3.71 9.55
N LEU A 259 7.31 4.48 10.44
CA LEU A 259 7.95 3.94 11.64
C LEU A 259 6.94 3.30 12.61
N ARG A 260 5.71 3.84 12.69
CA ARG A 260 4.61 3.24 13.45
C ARG A 260 4.16 1.93 12.81
N ALA A 261 3.91 1.94 11.50
CA ALA A 261 3.50 0.76 10.76
C ALA A 261 4.54 -0.39 10.82
N ALA A 262 5.82 -0.05 10.78
CA ALA A 262 6.91 -1.01 10.92
C ALA A 262 6.93 -1.72 12.28
N ARG A 263 6.29 -1.16 13.30
CA ARG A 263 6.20 -1.76 14.65
C ARG A 263 4.98 -2.66 14.82
N CYS A 264 4.15 -2.86 13.79
CA CYS A 264 2.93 -3.68 13.85
C CYS A 264 3.18 -5.21 13.76
N GLY A 265 4.28 -5.69 14.34
CA GLY A 265 4.56 -7.12 14.49
C GLY A 265 4.79 -7.87 13.16
N GLU A 266 4.28 -9.10 13.09
CA GLU A 266 4.52 -9.99 11.94
C GLU A 266 4.00 -9.42 10.63
N ALA A 267 2.87 -8.71 10.60
CA ALA A 267 2.34 -8.10 9.36
C ALA A 267 3.01 -6.76 8.96
N ALA A 268 4.05 -6.32 9.69
CA ALA A 268 4.69 -5.01 9.51
C ALA A 268 5.07 -4.64 8.06
N PRO A 269 5.64 -5.51 7.20
CA PRO A 269 6.00 -5.13 5.82
C PRO A 269 4.79 -4.70 4.99
N VAL A 270 3.69 -5.44 5.06
CA VAL A 270 2.48 -5.18 4.26
C VAL A 270 1.74 -3.97 4.82
N ILE A 271 1.64 -3.85 6.15
CA ILE A 271 1.05 -2.68 6.82
C ILE A 271 1.83 -1.41 6.47
N ALA A 272 3.16 -1.45 6.57
CA ALA A 272 4.01 -0.31 6.25
C ALA A 272 3.98 0.03 4.76
N ALA A 273 3.88 -0.95 3.86
CA ALA A 273 3.70 -0.70 2.45
C ALA A 273 2.38 0.02 2.15
N LEU A 274 1.27 -0.40 2.76
CA LEU A 274 -0.03 0.29 2.59
C LEU A 274 -0.04 1.68 3.22
N THR A 275 0.51 1.83 4.44
CA THR A 275 0.66 3.16 5.08
C THR A 275 1.51 4.08 4.19
N GLY A 276 2.58 3.55 3.61
CA GLY A 276 3.41 4.23 2.64
C GLY A 276 2.63 4.66 1.40
N ALA A 277 1.86 3.76 0.81
CA ALA A 277 1.03 4.06 -0.36
C ALA A 277 0.04 5.21 -0.06
N LEU A 278 -0.69 5.13 1.05
CA LEU A 278 -1.66 6.15 1.47
C LEU A 278 -1.00 7.51 1.70
N GLY A 279 0.09 7.52 2.48
CA GLY A 279 0.80 8.77 2.79
C GLY A 279 1.57 9.34 1.60
N GLY A 280 2.08 8.49 0.70
CA GLY A 280 2.70 8.88 -0.56
C GLY A 280 1.70 9.46 -1.55
N ALA A 281 0.48 8.93 -1.62
CA ALA A 281 -0.60 9.53 -2.42
C ALA A 281 -1.02 10.90 -1.87
N TYR A 282 -1.04 11.05 -0.54
CA TYR A 282 -1.44 12.30 0.12
C TYR A 282 -0.36 13.40 0.03
N GLN A 283 0.87 13.07 0.44
CA GLN A 283 1.99 14.02 0.57
C GLN A 283 2.94 14.02 -0.64
N GLY A 284 2.75 13.13 -1.62
CA GLY A 284 3.69 12.98 -2.72
C GLY A 284 5.08 12.53 -2.29
N SER A 285 6.00 12.54 -3.26
CA SER A 285 7.41 12.22 -3.05
C SER A 285 8.13 13.21 -2.12
N GLY A 286 7.63 14.43 -1.97
CA GLY A 286 8.18 15.44 -1.06
C GLY A 286 7.96 15.13 0.42
N GLY A 287 7.03 14.23 0.77
CA GLY A 287 6.85 13.77 2.15
C GLY A 287 7.89 12.74 2.61
N LEU A 288 8.69 12.19 1.70
CA LEU A 288 9.70 11.18 2.02
C LEU A 288 11.01 11.81 2.51
N PRO A 289 11.69 11.23 3.52
CA PRO A 289 13.01 11.69 3.94
C PRO A 289 14.03 11.62 2.80
N LEU A 290 14.78 12.70 2.58
CA LEU A 290 15.79 12.76 1.50
C LEU A 290 16.86 11.66 1.61
N VAL A 291 17.23 11.28 2.84
CA VAL A 291 18.18 10.19 3.10
C VAL A 291 17.68 8.85 2.56
N TRP A 292 16.36 8.65 2.49
CA TRP A 292 15.78 7.44 1.89
C TRP A 292 15.74 7.52 0.36
N LEU A 293 15.73 8.73 -0.21
CA LEU A 293 15.75 8.95 -1.65
C LEU A 293 17.14 8.76 -2.29
N ALA A 294 18.20 8.98 -1.51
CA ALA A 294 19.58 9.06 -2.01
C ALA A 294 20.31 7.71 -2.13
N THR A 295 19.70 6.61 -1.72
CA THR A 295 20.35 5.29 -1.70
C THR A 295 20.12 4.50 -2.98
N ASP A 296 21.16 3.79 -3.44
CA ASP A 296 21.11 2.95 -4.64
C ASP A 296 20.53 1.55 -4.31
N SER A 297 19.32 1.53 -3.74
CA SER A 297 18.62 0.30 -3.38
C SER A 297 17.78 -0.24 -4.54
N GLN A 298 17.53 -1.55 -4.53
CA GLN A 298 16.43 -2.10 -5.32
C GLN A 298 15.19 -2.22 -4.45
N LEU A 299 14.07 -1.75 -4.97
CA LEU A 299 12.77 -1.77 -4.34
C LEU A 299 11.83 -2.59 -5.22
N TRP A 300 11.11 -3.55 -4.63
CA TRP A 300 10.25 -4.50 -5.36
C TRP A 300 10.95 -5.20 -6.54
N GLY A 301 12.25 -5.45 -6.43
CA GLY A 301 13.03 -6.20 -7.42
C GLY A 301 13.53 -5.36 -8.61
N ILE A 302 13.31 -4.05 -8.60
CA ILE A 302 13.83 -3.12 -9.62
C ILE A 302 14.62 -1.99 -8.96
N THR A 303 15.45 -1.27 -9.72
CA THR A 303 16.21 -0.14 -9.19
C THR A 303 15.28 1.01 -8.80
N ASN A 304 15.73 1.82 -7.84
CA ASN A 304 15.07 3.06 -7.44
C ASN A 304 14.72 3.99 -8.63
N THR A 305 15.64 4.08 -9.60
CA THR A 305 15.45 4.84 -10.84
C THR A 305 14.36 4.23 -11.71
N ALA A 306 14.38 2.91 -11.93
CA ALA A 306 13.37 2.22 -12.73
C ALA A 306 11.97 2.31 -12.10
N LEU A 307 11.86 2.29 -10.77
CA LEU A 307 10.59 2.48 -10.06
C LEU A 307 10.03 3.88 -10.29
N HIS A 308 10.89 4.90 -10.24
CA HIS A 308 10.52 6.29 -10.47
C HIS A 308 10.08 6.54 -11.92
N GLU A 309 10.81 5.96 -12.87
CA GLU A 309 10.47 5.98 -14.30
C GLU A 309 9.16 5.25 -14.57
N LEU A 310 8.92 4.08 -13.96
CA LEU A 310 7.67 3.35 -14.12
C LEU A 310 6.46 4.16 -13.64
N ALA A 311 6.58 4.82 -12.48
CA ALA A 311 5.52 5.70 -11.97
C ALA A 311 5.29 6.92 -12.90
N ALA A 312 6.36 7.48 -13.47
CA ALA A 312 6.26 8.56 -14.46
C ALA A 312 5.61 8.09 -15.77
N HIS A 313 5.96 6.89 -16.26
CA HIS A 313 5.33 6.29 -17.43
C HIS A 313 3.85 5.97 -17.20
N LEU A 314 3.48 5.48 -16.02
CA LEU A 314 2.08 5.24 -15.66
C LEU A 314 1.29 6.55 -15.66
N PHE A 315 1.86 7.61 -15.09
CA PHE A 315 1.29 8.95 -15.12
C PHE A 315 1.17 9.49 -16.56
N ALA A 316 2.20 9.31 -17.39
CA ALA A 316 2.19 9.71 -18.79
C ALA A 316 1.07 8.99 -19.56
N ALA A 317 0.97 7.67 -19.43
CA ALA A 317 -0.06 6.86 -20.06
C ALA A 317 -1.47 7.27 -19.62
N TRP A 318 -1.67 7.56 -18.32
CA TRP A 318 -2.94 8.10 -17.82
C TRP A 318 -3.27 9.46 -18.46
N SER A 319 -2.27 10.34 -18.61
CA SER A 319 -2.45 11.64 -19.27
C SER A 319 -2.62 11.56 -20.80
N GLY A 320 -2.62 10.35 -21.38
CA GLY A 320 -2.72 10.12 -22.82
C GLY A 320 -1.40 10.24 -23.60
N VAL A 321 -0.27 10.41 -22.92
CA VAL A 321 1.07 10.46 -23.51
C VAL A 321 1.70 9.08 -23.47
N TYR A 322 1.67 8.39 -24.61
CA TYR A 322 2.34 7.09 -24.77
C TYR A 322 3.79 7.31 -25.23
N ALA A 323 4.75 6.62 -24.58
CA ALA A 323 6.19 6.73 -24.83
C ALA A 323 6.76 8.17 -24.68
N PRO A 324 6.80 8.73 -23.45
CA PRO A 324 7.43 10.02 -23.22
C PRO A 324 8.92 9.97 -23.62
N VAL A 325 9.32 10.82 -24.57
CA VAL A 325 10.72 10.94 -24.99
C VAL A 325 11.46 11.80 -23.96
N GLY A 326 12.25 11.15 -23.09
CA GLY A 326 13.10 11.82 -22.09
C GLY A 326 12.51 11.90 -20.68
N ARG A 327 13.26 12.48 -19.74
CA ARG A 327 12.77 12.71 -18.36
C ARG A 327 11.62 13.71 -18.41
N MET A 328 10.44 13.32 -17.93
CA MET A 328 9.31 14.25 -17.79
C MET A 328 9.72 15.39 -16.87
N ALA A 329 9.81 16.60 -17.42
CA ALA A 329 9.91 17.81 -16.60
C ALA A 329 8.69 17.87 -15.67
N VAL A 330 8.87 18.40 -14.46
CA VAL A 330 7.79 18.62 -13.49
C VAL A 330 6.88 19.72 -14.03
N ALA A 331 6.08 19.40 -15.05
CA ALA A 331 4.99 20.24 -15.49
C ALA A 331 3.90 20.12 -14.42
N ALA A 332 3.38 21.26 -13.96
CA ALA A 332 2.30 21.31 -12.98
C ALA A 332 0.99 20.84 -13.63
N ILE A 333 0.83 19.53 -13.79
CA ILE A 333 -0.40 18.91 -14.24
C ILE A 333 -1.28 18.70 -13.00
N ALA A 334 -2.44 19.33 -13.00
CA ALA A 334 -3.46 19.18 -11.96
C ALA A 334 -4.40 18.02 -12.29
N ALA A 335 -5.02 17.43 -11.27
CA ALA A 335 -6.08 16.45 -11.47
C ALA A 335 -7.29 17.11 -12.18
N PRO A 336 -8.09 16.35 -12.95
CA PRO A 336 -9.32 16.84 -13.54
C PRO A 336 -10.22 17.50 -12.47
N GLY A 337 -10.77 18.68 -12.76
CA GLY A 337 -11.63 19.41 -11.83
C GLY A 337 -10.91 20.28 -10.78
N VAL A 338 -9.57 20.25 -10.71
CA VAL A 338 -8.79 21.08 -9.76
C VAL A 338 -8.12 22.25 -10.49
N ILE A 339 -8.75 23.43 -10.46
CA ILE A 339 -8.12 24.67 -10.97
C ILE A 339 -7.13 25.18 -9.92
N ARG A 340 -5.83 25.29 -10.27
CA ARG A 340 -4.85 25.98 -9.43
C ARG A 340 -4.90 27.48 -9.69
N PRO A 341 -5.08 28.34 -8.67
CA PRO A 341 -4.82 29.77 -8.83
C PRO A 341 -3.33 29.95 -9.17
N ARG A 342 -3.06 30.79 -10.17
CA ARG A 342 -1.70 31.19 -10.58
C ARG A 342 -1.10 32.16 -9.58
#